data_AF-A0A0Q0FFN4-F1
#
_entry.id   AF-A0A0Q0FFN4-F1
#
_cell.length_a   1.000
_cell.length_b   1.000
_cell.length_c   1.000
_cell.angle_alpha   90.00
_cell.angle_beta   90.00
_cell.angle_gamma   90.00
#
_symmetry.space_group_name_H-M   'P 1'
#
loop_
_entity.id
_entity.type
_entity.pdbx_description
1 polymer ?
#
loop_
_entity_poly.entity_id
_entity_poly.type
_entity_poly.pdbx_seq_one_letter_code
_entity_poly.pdbx_strand_id
1 'polypeptide(L)'
;MNLLNSNDFWQFACTLYAKPGQQQALLTLQNQQGKNVNLCLFLLYLDSLKLSINTEQLSALIESIDEFDTQALKPLRSVRRYLKANQETIADYTKIREELLSTELKLEKQQQQILVDTANKLSFLEAVKPNNIELYVKAT
;
A
#
# COMPACT_ATOMS: atom_id res chain seq x y z
N MET A 1 12.56 -19.27 -9.53
CA MET A 1 11.94 -18.25 -8.68
C MET A 1 12.06 -16.93 -9.43
N ASN A 2 10.97 -16.35 -9.92
CA ASN A 2 11.02 -15.00 -10.47
C ASN A 2 11.04 -14.04 -9.27
N LEU A 3 12.17 -13.36 -9.06
CA LEU A 3 12.26 -12.31 -8.04
C LEU A 3 11.39 -11.13 -8.49
N LEU A 4 10.43 -10.76 -7.66
CA LEU A 4 9.67 -9.54 -7.82
C LEU A 4 10.61 -8.35 -7.69
N ASN A 5 10.44 -7.37 -8.58
CA ASN A 5 11.22 -6.14 -8.60
C ASN A 5 10.39 -4.97 -8.03
N SER A 6 10.98 -4.22 -7.11
CA SER A 6 10.31 -3.09 -6.45
C SER A 6 10.03 -1.90 -7.37
N ASN A 7 10.85 -1.68 -8.39
CA ASN A 7 10.58 -0.63 -9.38
C ASN A 7 9.41 -1.02 -10.28
N ASP A 8 9.30 -2.28 -10.68
CA ASP A 8 8.16 -2.76 -11.48
C ASP A 8 6.86 -2.65 -10.68
N PHE A 9 6.88 -3.05 -9.40
CA PHE A 9 5.74 -2.84 -8.51
C PHE A 9 5.40 -1.35 -8.35
N TRP A 10 6.39 -0.49 -8.14
CA TRP A 10 6.17 0.95 -8.03
C TRP A 10 5.50 1.53 -9.29
N GLN A 11 5.98 1.17 -10.47
CA GLN A 11 5.40 1.61 -11.74
C GLN A 11 3.97 1.11 -11.92
N PHE A 12 3.72 -0.16 -11.55
CA PHE A 12 2.37 -0.72 -11.53
C PHE A 12 1.45 0.08 -10.61
N ALA A 13 1.88 0.34 -9.38
CA ALA A 13 1.12 1.08 -8.38
C ALA A 13 0.77 2.49 -8.87
N CYS A 14 1.73 3.24 -9.43
CA CYS A 14 1.48 4.55 -10.01
C CYS A 14 0.47 4.50 -11.17
N THR A 15 0.61 3.51 -12.07
CA THR A 15 -0.27 3.34 -13.22
C THR A 15 -1.70 3.00 -12.79
N LEU A 16 -1.84 2.13 -11.79
CA LEU A 16 -3.14 1.75 -11.26
C LEU A 16 -3.81 2.92 -10.54
N TYR A 17 -3.05 3.68 -9.74
CA TYR A 17 -3.56 4.84 -9.01
C TYR A 17 -4.03 5.96 -9.94
N ALA A 18 -3.40 6.12 -11.11
CA ALA A 18 -3.78 7.11 -12.12
C ALA A 18 -5.11 6.78 -12.85
N LYS A 19 -5.64 5.55 -12.72
CA LYS A 19 -6.88 5.15 -13.40
C LYS A 19 -8.12 5.75 -12.70
N PRO A 20 -9.11 6.25 -13.47
CA PRO A 20 -10.36 6.75 -12.90
C PRO A 20 -11.03 5.70 -12.01
N GLY A 21 -11.51 6.13 -10.83
CA GLY A 21 -12.23 5.28 -9.87
C GLY A 21 -11.34 4.39 -8.99
N GLN A 22 -10.10 4.09 -9.38
CA GLN A 22 -9.23 3.21 -8.59
C GLN A 22 -8.77 3.85 -7.28
N GLN A 23 -8.40 5.14 -7.33
CA GLN A 23 -8.09 5.91 -6.14
C GLN A 23 -9.27 5.89 -5.15
N GLN A 24 -10.50 6.09 -5.63
CA GLN A 24 -11.68 6.09 -4.78
C GLN A 24 -11.93 4.72 -4.15
N ALA A 25 -11.79 3.63 -4.92
CA ALA A 25 -11.97 2.27 -4.41
C ALA A 25 -10.94 1.93 -3.30
N LEU A 26 -9.67 2.25 -3.52
CA LEU A 26 -8.60 2.03 -2.53
C LEU A 26 -8.81 2.87 -1.26
N LEU A 27 -9.22 4.13 -1.42
CA LEU A 27 -9.56 4.99 -0.28
C LEU A 27 -10.78 4.49 0.49
N THR A 28 -11.78 3.92 -0.19
CA THR A 28 -12.93 3.30 0.47
C THR A 28 -12.49 2.11 1.32
N LEU A 29 -11.64 1.22 0.79
CA LEU A 29 -11.08 0.09 1.55
C LEU A 29 -10.29 0.55 2.77
N GLN A 30 -9.48 1.60 2.61
CA GLN A 30 -8.73 2.18 3.72
C GLN A 30 -9.65 2.77 4.80
N ASN A 31 -10.62 3.61 4.40
CA ASN A 31 -11.43 4.37 5.34
C ASN A 31 -12.51 3.53 6.03
N GLN A 32 -13.11 2.56 5.33
CA GLN A 32 -14.22 1.76 5.86
C GLN A 32 -13.74 0.49 6.58
N GLN A 33 -12.63 -0.10 6.13
CA GLN A 33 -12.17 -1.41 6.62
C GLN A 33 -10.76 -1.36 7.22
N GLY A 34 -10.15 -0.16 7.33
CA GLY A 34 -8.81 0.00 7.89
C GLY A 34 -7.69 -0.66 7.08
N LYS A 35 -7.96 -1.04 5.82
CA LYS A 35 -7.01 -1.82 5.00
C LYS A 35 -5.81 -0.97 4.58
N ASN A 36 -4.64 -1.60 4.52
CA ASN A 36 -3.42 -0.94 4.06
C ASN A 36 -3.42 -0.82 2.54
N VAL A 37 -3.35 0.41 2.02
CA VAL A 37 -3.41 0.69 0.58
C VAL A 37 -2.23 0.09 -0.19
N ASN A 38 -1.01 0.13 0.35
CA ASN A 38 0.15 -0.47 -0.33
C ASN A 38 0.03 -1.99 -0.42
N LEU A 39 -0.52 -2.65 0.61
CA LEU A 39 -0.83 -4.07 0.54
C LEU A 39 -1.92 -4.34 -0.50
N CYS A 40 -3.01 -3.57 -0.53
CA CYS A 40 -4.03 -3.72 -1.59
C CYS A 40 -3.41 -3.61 -3.00
N LEU A 41 -2.58 -2.59 -3.23
CA LEU A 41 -1.88 -2.40 -4.50
C LEU A 41 -0.96 -3.58 -4.83
N PHE A 42 -0.27 -4.13 -3.83
CA PHE A 42 0.62 -5.28 -3.99
C PHE A 42 -0.14 -6.55 -4.36
N LEU A 43 -1.29 -6.82 -3.73
CA LEU A 43 -2.12 -7.98 -4.07
C LEU A 43 -2.65 -7.90 -5.50
N LEU A 44 -3.05 -6.71 -5.95
CA LEU A 44 -3.45 -6.47 -7.34
C LEU A 44 -2.27 -6.61 -8.32
N TYR A 45 -1.07 -6.26 -7.89
CA TYR A 45 0.14 -6.49 -8.67
C TYR A 45 0.42 -7.99 -8.85
N LEU A 46 0.36 -8.78 -7.77
CA LEU A 46 0.46 -10.24 -7.86
C LEU A 46 -0.63 -10.83 -8.75
N ASP A 47 -1.86 -10.31 -8.68
CA ASP A 47 -2.95 -10.76 -9.55
C ASP A 47 -2.62 -10.51 -11.03
N SER A 48 -2.03 -9.36 -11.36
CA SER A 48 -1.59 -9.03 -12.73
C SER A 48 -0.49 -9.96 -13.25
N LEU A 49 0.31 -10.54 -12.34
CA LEU A 49 1.35 -11.52 -12.63
C LEU A 49 0.84 -12.96 -12.60
N LYS A 50 -0.47 -13.19 -12.40
CA LYS A 50 -1.08 -14.52 -12.26
C LYS A 50 -0.56 -15.32 -11.07
N LEU A 51 -0.12 -14.64 -10.02
CA LEU A 51 0.39 -15.26 -8.80
C LEU A 51 -0.69 -15.25 -7.72
N SER A 52 -1.12 -16.43 -7.25
CA SER A 52 -2.05 -16.55 -6.13
C SER A 52 -1.31 -16.72 -4.80
N ILE A 53 -1.86 -16.16 -3.73
CA ILE A 53 -1.40 -16.36 -2.36
C ILE A 53 -2.42 -17.14 -1.52
N ASN A 54 -1.95 -17.80 -0.47
CA ASN A 54 -2.79 -18.42 0.56
C ASN A 54 -2.90 -17.53 1.82
N THR A 55 -3.69 -17.96 2.81
CA THR A 55 -3.91 -17.20 4.05
C THR A 55 -2.63 -16.99 4.86
N GLU A 56 -1.75 -17.99 4.94
CA GLU A 56 -0.49 -17.90 5.69
C GLU A 56 0.45 -16.85 5.07
N GLN A 57 0.53 -16.83 3.74
CA GLN A 57 1.30 -15.85 2.99
C GLN A 57 0.74 -14.45 3.12
N LEU A 58 -0.59 -14.30 3.12
CA LEU A 58 -1.24 -13.03 3.40
C LEU A 58 -0.90 -12.53 4.81
N SER A 59 -0.98 -13.39 5.83
CA SER A 59 -0.60 -13.04 7.20
C SER A 59 0.85 -12.57 7.28
N ALA A 60 1.78 -13.29 6.64
CA ALA A 60 3.19 -12.89 6.60
C ALA A 60 3.39 -11.51 5.95
N LEU A 61 2.65 -11.20 4.87
CA LEU A 61 2.70 -9.88 4.24
C LEU A 61 2.15 -8.78 5.15
N ILE A 62 1.02 -9.04 5.84
CA ILE A 62 0.43 -8.09 6.80
C ILE A 62 1.41 -7.81 7.94
N GLU A 63 1.92 -8.86 8.58
CA GLU A 63 2.86 -8.75 9.71
C GLU A 63 4.13 -7.99 9.31
N SER A 64 4.65 -8.23 8.10
CA SER A 64 5.88 -7.59 7.63
C SER A 64 5.81 -6.07 7.57
N ILE A 65 4.62 -5.49 7.37
CA ILE A 65 4.42 -4.05 7.23
C ILE A 65 3.77 -3.39 8.44
N ASP A 66 3.26 -4.16 9.41
CA ASP A 66 2.42 -3.63 10.48
C ASP A 66 3.16 -2.62 11.37
N GLU A 67 4.38 -2.98 11.80
CA GLU A 67 5.21 -2.09 12.62
C GLU A 67 5.53 -0.80 11.86
N PHE A 68 5.98 -0.92 10.60
CA PHE A 68 6.31 0.25 9.78
C PHE A 68 5.08 1.14 9.51
N ASP A 69 3.92 0.54 9.23
CA ASP A 69 2.68 1.28 9.03
C ASP A 69 2.28 2.04 10.29
N THR A 70 2.38 1.38 11.44
CA THR A 70 1.93 1.90 12.73
C THR A 70 2.88 2.95 13.30
N GLN A 71 4.19 2.78 13.14
CA GLN A 71 5.19 3.70 13.70
C GLN A 71 5.57 4.85 12.77
N ALA A 72 5.47 4.68 11.44
CA ALA A 72 5.90 5.71 10.49
C ALA A 72 4.73 6.31 9.69
N LEU A 73 3.96 5.50 8.95
CA LEU A 73 2.97 6.01 8.01
C LEU A 73 1.70 6.57 8.68
N LYS A 74 1.12 5.85 9.63
CA LYS A 74 -0.09 6.30 10.36
C LYS A 74 0.16 7.62 11.11
N PRO A 75 1.27 7.81 11.84
CA PRO A 75 1.59 9.09 12.47
C PRO A 75 1.75 10.23 11.45
N LEU A 76 2.47 10.00 10.34
CA LEU A 76 2.64 11.02 9.31
C LEU A 76 1.31 11.44 8.67
N ARG A 77 0.44 10.47 8.36
CA ARG A 77 -0.93 10.72 7.86
C ARG A 77 -1.79 11.45 8.89
N SER A 78 -1.59 11.18 10.19
CA SER A 78 -2.25 11.91 11.27
C SER A 78 -1.84 13.38 11.28
N VAL A 79 -0.53 13.66 11.24
CA VAL A 79 0.02 15.03 11.15
C VAL A 79 -0.54 15.75 9.94
N ARG A 80 -0.49 15.13 8.75
CA ARG A 80 -1.02 15.75 7.52
C ARG A 80 -2.52 16.07 7.62
N ARG A 81 -3.33 15.19 8.22
CA ARG A 81 -4.76 15.43 8.45
C ARG A 81 -5.00 16.59 9.42
N TYR A 82 -4.25 16.62 10.53
CA TYR A 82 -4.33 17.70 11.51
C TYR A 82 -3.99 19.06 10.87
N LEU A 83 -2.89 19.15 10.13
CA LEU A 83 -2.46 20.40 9.50
C LEU A 83 -3.47 20.85 8.43
N LYS A 84 -4.02 19.92 7.64
CA LYS A 84 -5.08 20.24 6.67
C LYS A 84 -6.33 20.82 7.34
N ALA A 85 -6.74 20.29 8.49
CA ALA A 85 -7.89 20.77 9.23
C ALA A 85 -7.68 22.17 9.85
N ASN A 86 -6.43 22.56 10.12
CA ASN A 86 -6.05 23.83 10.74
C ASN A 86 -5.28 24.75 9.77
N GLN A 87 -5.45 24.55 8.46
CA GLN A 87 -4.62 25.20 7.44
C GLN A 87 -4.64 26.73 7.50
N GLU A 88 -5.72 27.34 7.99
CA GLU A 88 -5.87 28.80 8.09
C GLU A 88 -5.00 29.43 9.19
N THR A 89 -4.59 28.66 10.20
CA THR A 89 -3.80 29.14 11.34
C THR A 89 -2.32 28.76 11.25
N ILE A 90 -1.93 28.03 10.19
CA ILE A 90 -0.57 27.53 9.99
C ILE A 90 0.13 28.41 8.98
N ALA A 91 1.16 29.13 9.43
CA ALA A 91 2.08 29.84 8.54
C ALA A 91 2.74 28.84 7.56
N ASP A 92 2.87 29.23 6.30
CA ASP A 92 3.49 28.44 5.22
C ASP A 92 2.90 27.03 5.02
N TYR A 93 1.61 26.84 5.33
CA TYR A 93 0.93 25.55 5.19
C TYR A 93 1.16 24.86 3.83
N THR A 94 1.13 25.62 2.72
CA THR A 94 1.35 25.04 1.38
C THR A 94 2.71 24.34 1.27
N LYS A 95 3.78 24.97 1.76
CA LYS A 95 5.13 24.41 1.72
C LYS A 95 5.25 23.19 2.66
N ILE A 96 4.75 23.31 3.88
CA ILE A 96 4.74 22.20 4.85
C ILE A 96 3.99 20.99 4.28
N ARG A 97 2.84 21.23 3.65
CA ARG A 97 2.03 20.19 3.01
C ARG A 97 2.81 19.48 1.90
N GLU A 98 3.51 20.22 1.04
CA GLU A 98 4.32 19.65 -0.05
C GLU A 98 5.46 18.77 0.48
N GLU A 99 6.18 19.23 1.50
CA GLU A 99 7.26 18.48 2.14
C GLU A 99 6.75 17.19 2.82
N LEU A 100 5.59 17.26 3.49
CA LEU A 100 4.95 16.09 4.09
C LEU A 100 4.45 15.09 3.04
N LEU A 101 3.87 15.56 1.93
CA LEU A 101 3.44 14.69 0.84
C LEU A 101 4.64 13.97 0.18
N SER A 102 5.74 14.70 -0.05
CA SER A 102 6.98 14.12 -0.57
C SER A 102 7.55 13.07 0.38
N THR A 103 7.49 13.33 1.69
CA THR A 103 7.94 12.38 2.72
C THR A 103 7.03 11.15 2.78
N GLU A 104 5.71 11.33 2.72
CA GLU A 104 4.73 10.24 2.70
C GLU A 104 4.99 9.30 1.51
N LEU A 105 5.20 9.87 0.32
CA LEU A 105 5.49 9.08 -0.88
C LEU A 105 6.77 8.24 -0.75
N LYS A 106 7.84 8.80 -0.13
CA LYS A 106 9.08 8.06 0.13
C LYS A 106 8.87 6.90 1.10
N LEU A 107 8.09 7.12 2.16
CA LEU A 107 7.77 6.06 3.12
C LEU A 107 6.85 4.99 2.52
N GLU A 108 5.89 5.37 1.67
CA GLU A 108 5.06 4.43 0.94
C GLU A 108 5.92 3.54 0.02
N LYS A 109 6.88 4.13 -0.70
CA LYS A 109 7.84 3.37 -1.51
C LYS A 109 8.68 2.40 -0.66
N GLN A 110 9.07 2.79 0.55
CA GLN A 110 9.77 1.91 1.49
C GLN A 110 8.88 0.75 1.95
N GLN A 111 7.61 1.00 2.28
CA GLN A 111 6.68 -0.07 2.64
C GLN A 111 6.46 -1.05 1.48
N GLN A 112 6.40 -0.56 0.24
CA GLN A 112 6.34 -1.42 -0.95
C GLN A 112 7.60 -2.28 -1.11
N GLN A 113 8.78 -1.75 -0.81
CA GLN A 113 10.03 -2.54 -0.79
C GLN A 113 9.94 -3.68 0.24
N ILE A 114 9.43 -3.41 1.45
CA ILE A 114 9.26 -4.43 2.50
C ILE A 114 8.33 -5.57 2.00
N LEU A 115 7.24 -5.23 1.32
CA LEU A 115 6.33 -6.23 0.74
C LEU A 115 7.03 -7.10 -0.31
N VAL A 116 7.80 -6.49 -1.20
CA VAL A 116 8.58 -7.21 -2.22
C VAL A 116 9.62 -8.14 -1.59
N ASP A 117 10.37 -7.65 -0.59
CA ASP A 117 11.40 -8.43 0.10
C ASP A 117 10.79 -9.61 0.86
N THR A 118 9.62 -9.43 1.48
CA THR A 118 8.88 -10.50 2.14
C THR A 118 8.36 -11.51 1.12
N ALA A 119 7.72 -11.04 0.05
CA ALA A 119 7.17 -11.88 -1.01
C ALA A 119 8.23 -12.73 -1.71
N ASN A 120 9.44 -12.19 -1.93
CA ASN A 120 10.55 -12.92 -2.53
C ASN A 120 11.08 -14.08 -1.67
N LYS A 121 10.70 -14.15 -0.39
CA LYS A 121 10.98 -15.29 0.50
C LYS A 121 9.86 -16.34 0.48
N LEU A 122 8.72 -16.03 -0.14
CA LEU A 122 7.54 -16.90 -0.24
C LEU A 122 7.54 -17.64 -1.59
N SER A 123 6.77 -18.73 -1.66
CA SER A 123 6.57 -19.50 -2.90
C SER A 123 5.13 -19.38 -3.37
N PHE A 124 4.91 -18.71 -4.50
CA PHE A 124 3.57 -18.52 -5.08
C PHE A 124 3.21 -19.62 -6.07
N LEU A 125 1.91 -19.88 -6.19
CA LEU A 125 1.36 -20.74 -7.24
C LEU A 125 0.86 -19.88 -8.39
N GLU A 126 1.06 -20.36 -9.61
CA GLU A 126 0.43 -19.75 -10.79
C GLU A 126 -1.06 -20.08 -10.82
N ALA A 127 -1.89 -19.06 -11.05
CA ALA A 127 -3.33 -19.19 -11.16
C ALA A 127 -3.85 -18.43 -12.38
N VAL A 128 -4.85 -18.98 -13.07
CA VAL A 128 -5.37 -18.37 -14.32
C VAL A 128 -6.01 -17.00 -14.07
N LYS A 129 -6.69 -16.84 -12.93
CA LYS A 129 -7.33 -15.60 -12.45
C LYS A 129 -7.29 -15.57 -10.92
N PRO A 130 -6.14 -15.24 -10.31
CA PRO A 130 -6.08 -15.03 -8.86
C PRO A 130 -7.00 -13.86 -8.45
N ASN A 131 -7.48 -13.90 -7.21
CA ASN A 131 -8.24 -12.82 -6.59
C ASN A 131 -7.71 -12.59 -5.17
N ASN A 132 -6.44 -12.19 -5.09
CA ASN A 132 -5.75 -12.05 -3.81
C ASN A 132 -6.39 -10.95 -2.95
N ILE A 133 -6.96 -9.91 -3.56
CA ILE A 133 -7.61 -8.83 -2.82
C ILE A 133 -8.87 -9.30 -2.08
N GLU A 134 -9.62 -10.26 -2.63
CA GLU A 134 -10.80 -10.82 -1.96
C GLU A 134 -10.41 -11.57 -0.67
N LEU A 135 -9.27 -12.26 -0.68
CA LEU A 135 -8.73 -12.91 0.53
C LEU A 135 -8.44 -11.87 1.62
N TYR A 136 -7.84 -10.73 1.26
CA TYR A 136 -7.53 -9.68 2.22
C TYR A 136 -8.75 -8.91 2.72
N VAL A 137 -9.75 -8.67 1.85
CA VAL A 137 -11.01 -8.03 2.24
C VAL A 137 -11.80 -8.91 3.21
N LYS A 138 -11.80 -10.24 3.02
CA LYS A 138 -12.51 -11.19 3.89
C LYS A 138 -11.78 -11.52 5.18
N ALA A 139 -10.47 -11.27 5.27
CA ALA A 139 -9.73 -11.40 6.51
C ALA A 139 -10.23 -10.33 7.51
N THR A 140 -11.04 -10.78 8.48
CA THR A 140 -11.52 -10.01 9.64
C THR A 140 -10.47 -9.92 10.72
#